data_AF-A0A7S1H2N0-F1
#
_entry.id   AF-A0A7S1H2N0-F1
#
_cell.length_a   1.000
_cell.length_b   1.000
_cell.length_c   1.000
_cell.angle_alpha   90.00
_cell.angle_beta   90.00
_cell.angle_gamma   90.00
#
_symmetry.space_group_name_H-M   'P 1'
#
loop_
_entity.id
_entity.type
_entity.pdbx_description
1 polymer ?
#
loop_
_entity_poly.entity_id
_entity_poly.type
_entity_poly.pdbx_seq_one_letter_code
_entity_poly.pdbx_strand_id
1 'polypeptide(L)'
;DVWVAMSRIYARQLEQSGFIQEAASQLLACHQVREAVAVYRKAGLFRDALAVCRLRLDQDDALVKQMWREWAVHLETSGQVSQAASAYLQASSPLDALRALGKKGDALSLARAADLASSIGHASAEQLKLRADRTREMESKMGGAWSSLPSVVSWC
;
A
#
# COMPACT_ATOMS: atom_id res chain seq x y z
N ASP A 1 -29.53 21.68 -9.28
CA ASP A 1 -28.84 22.56 -10.25
C ASP A 1 -28.48 21.83 -11.53
N VAL A 2 -28.84 22.42 -12.67
CA VAL A 2 -28.56 21.88 -14.01
C VAL A 2 -27.06 21.68 -14.24
N TRP A 3 -26.23 22.58 -13.70
CA TRP A 3 -24.78 22.54 -13.85
C TRP A 3 -24.15 21.26 -13.25
N VAL A 4 -24.59 20.84 -12.06
CA VAL A 4 -24.13 19.60 -11.40
C VAL A 4 -24.56 18.35 -12.18
N ALA A 5 -25.72 18.38 -12.82
CA ALA A 5 -26.16 17.28 -13.67
C ALA A 5 -25.33 17.18 -14.94
N MET A 6 -25.06 18.31 -15.60
CA MET A 6 -24.25 18.36 -16.82
C MET A 6 -22.79 17.96 -16.56
N SER A 7 -22.20 18.43 -15.46
CA SER A 7 -20.82 18.06 -15.09
C SER A 7 -20.68 16.56 -14.81
N ARG A 8 -21.67 15.92 -14.18
CA ARG A 8 -21.71 14.47 -13.99
C ARG A 8 -21.78 13.71 -15.31
N ILE A 9 -22.64 14.15 -16.23
CA ILE A 9 -22.75 13.52 -17.55
C ILE A 9 -21.43 13.65 -18.31
N TYR A 10 -20.83 14.85 -18.27
CA TYR A 10 -19.55 15.11 -18.92
C TYR A 10 -18.40 14.29 -18.31
N ALA A 11 -18.34 14.16 -16.99
CA ALA A 11 -17.36 13.31 -16.31
C ALA A 11 -17.48 11.84 -16.73
N ARG A 12 -18.70 11.32 -16.91
CA ARG A 12 -18.92 9.95 -17.42
C ARG A 12 -18.44 9.78 -18.86
N GLN A 13 -18.65 10.79 -19.71
CA GLN A 13 -18.13 10.76 -21.09
C GLN A 13 -16.61 10.75 -21.12
N LEU A 14 -15.96 11.52 -20.24
CA LEU A 14 -14.51 11.52 -20.07
C LEU A 14 -14.00 10.17 -19.55
N GLU A 15 -14.67 9.56 -18.57
CA GLU A 15 -14.35 8.22 -18.06
C GLU A 15 -14.38 7.17 -19.18
N GLN A 16 -15.41 7.20 -20.03
CA GLN A 16 -15.54 6.31 -21.21
C GLN A 16 -14.45 6.55 -22.26
N SER A 17 -13.96 7.78 -22.36
CA SER A 17 -12.91 8.18 -23.30
C SER A 17 -11.50 7.90 -22.77
N GLY A 18 -11.36 7.48 -21.51
CA GLY A 18 -10.08 7.20 -20.85
C GLY A 18 -9.44 8.41 -20.14
N PHE A 19 -10.07 9.57 -20.14
CA PHE A 19 -9.59 10.81 -19.48
C PHE A 19 -10.00 10.84 -18.00
N ILE A 20 -9.41 9.95 -17.20
CA ILE A 20 -9.81 9.70 -15.81
C ILE A 20 -9.52 10.91 -14.90
N GLN A 21 -8.37 11.56 -15.08
CA GLN A 21 -7.96 12.69 -14.23
C GLN A 21 -8.87 13.91 -14.47
N GLU A 22 -9.22 14.16 -15.72
CA GLU A 22 -10.15 15.21 -16.13
C GLU A 22 -11.56 14.90 -15.63
N ALA A 23 -12.03 13.65 -15.76
CA ALA A 23 -13.33 13.23 -15.24
C ALA A 23 -13.46 13.49 -13.73
N ALA A 24 -12.44 13.10 -12.96
CA ALA A 24 -12.42 13.34 -11.53
C ALA A 24 -12.33 14.83 -11.17
N SER A 25 -11.61 15.64 -11.96
CA SER A 25 -11.53 17.09 -11.75
C SER A 25 -12.91 17.76 -11.84
N GLN A 26 -13.75 17.33 -12.79
CA GLN A 26 -15.12 17.84 -12.97
C GLN A 26 -16.02 17.48 -11.78
N LEU A 27 -15.90 16.26 -11.26
CA LEU A 27 -16.62 15.80 -10.08
C LEU A 27 -16.16 16.56 -8.81
N LEU A 28 -14.86 16.81 -8.67
CA LEU A 28 -14.31 17.58 -7.55
C LEU A 28 -14.74 19.05 -7.59
N ALA A 29 -14.84 19.66 -8.77
CA ALA A 29 -15.39 21.00 -8.94
C ALA A 29 -16.84 21.12 -8.45
N CYS A 30 -17.59 20.00 -8.50
CA CYS A 30 -18.96 19.91 -7.99
C CYS A 30 -19.04 19.42 -6.53
N HIS A 31 -17.91 19.38 -5.81
CA HIS A 31 -17.78 18.85 -4.45
C HIS A 31 -18.17 17.37 -4.30
N GLN A 32 -18.17 16.59 -5.38
CA GLN A 32 -18.50 15.16 -5.38
C GLN A 32 -17.25 14.30 -5.13
N VAL A 33 -16.65 14.49 -3.96
CA VAL A 33 -15.38 13.85 -3.57
C VAL A 33 -15.47 12.33 -3.63
N ARG A 34 -16.53 11.73 -3.08
CA ARG A 34 -16.71 10.27 -3.05
C ARG A 34 -16.84 9.67 -4.45
N GLU A 35 -17.52 10.36 -5.37
CA GLU A 35 -17.66 9.92 -6.76
C GLU A 35 -16.32 10.02 -7.50
N ALA A 36 -15.57 11.10 -7.32
CA ALA A 36 -14.23 11.26 -7.91
C ALA A 36 -13.27 10.16 -7.44
N VAL A 37 -13.28 9.82 -6.15
CA VAL A 37 -12.48 8.72 -5.61
C VAL A 37 -12.90 7.37 -6.21
N ALA A 38 -14.20 7.14 -6.41
CA ALA A 38 -14.68 5.92 -7.04
C ALA A 38 -14.21 5.79 -8.50
N VAL A 39 -14.13 6.90 -9.24
CA VAL A 39 -13.58 6.94 -10.60
C VAL A 39 -12.10 6.54 -10.61
N TYR A 40 -11.28 7.15 -9.75
CA TYR A 40 -9.86 6.76 -9.62
C TYR A 40 -9.67 5.31 -9.20
N ARG A 41 -10.48 4.83 -8.26
CA ARG A 41 -10.45 3.43 -7.81
C ARG A 41 -10.71 2.45 -8.94
N LYS A 42 -11.75 2.70 -9.76
CA LYS A 42 -12.07 1.83 -10.91
C LYS A 42 -10.95 1.79 -11.94
N ALA A 43 -10.25 2.91 -12.12
CA ALA A 43 -9.10 3.01 -13.01
C ALA A 43 -7.80 2.42 -12.42
N GLY A 44 -7.80 1.96 -11.16
CA GLY A 44 -6.60 1.46 -10.48
C GLY A 44 -5.62 2.55 -10.03
N LEU A 45 -6.01 3.82 -10.09
CA LEU A 45 -5.18 4.98 -9.72
C LEU A 45 -5.25 5.24 -8.21
N PHE A 46 -4.77 4.28 -7.41
CA PHE A 46 -4.88 4.31 -5.95
C PHE A 46 -4.15 5.51 -5.31
N ARG A 47 -3.03 5.96 -5.89
CA ARG A 47 -2.27 7.11 -5.37
C ARG A 47 -3.05 8.41 -5.48
N ASP A 48 -3.70 8.63 -6.62
CA ASP A 48 -4.53 9.81 -6.87
C ASP A 48 -5.79 9.77 -6.00
N ALA A 49 -6.43 8.60 -5.90
CA ALA A 49 -7.55 8.37 -4.99
C ALA A 49 -7.20 8.72 -3.54
N LEU A 50 -6.07 8.22 -3.03
CA LEU A 50 -5.61 8.49 -1.67
C LEU A 50 -5.25 9.97 -1.45
N ALA A 51 -4.63 10.63 -2.42
CA ALA A 51 -4.33 12.06 -2.33
C ALA A 51 -5.61 12.88 -2.15
N VAL A 52 -6.62 12.62 -2.97
CA VAL A 52 -7.93 13.28 -2.87
C VAL A 52 -8.60 12.97 -1.53
N CYS A 53 -8.60 11.70 -1.10
CA CYS A 53 -9.18 11.31 0.19
C CYS A 53 -8.54 12.07 1.35
N ARG A 54 -7.20 12.11 1.43
CA ARG A 54 -6.48 12.76 2.54
C ARG A 54 -6.62 14.28 2.54
N LEU A 55 -6.86 14.89 1.38
CA LEU A 55 -7.04 16.34 1.27
C LEU A 55 -8.46 16.80 1.60
N ARG A 56 -9.47 15.94 1.43
CA ARG A 56 -10.88 16.32 1.47
C ARG A 56 -11.70 15.60 2.55
N LEU A 57 -11.19 14.51 3.10
CA LEU A 57 -11.87 13.70 4.12
C LEU A 57 -11.00 13.62 5.38
N ASP A 58 -11.65 13.36 6.50
CA ASP A 58 -10.96 13.08 7.76
C ASP A 58 -10.17 11.78 7.68
N GLN A 59 -9.03 11.73 8.38
CA GLN A 59 -8.15 10.57 8.40
C GLN A 59 -8.83 9.31 8.96
N ASP A 60 -9.86 9.50 9.78
CA ASP A 60 -10.67 8.43 10.36
C ASP A 60 -11.85 7.97 9.50
N ASP A 61 -12.12 8.63 8.37
CA ASP A 61 -13.19 8.21 7.46
C ASP A 61 -12.95 6.76 6.99
N ALA A 62 -14.00 5.95 7.05
CA ALA A 62 -13.99 4.56 6.61
C ALA A 62 -13.51 4.43 5.16
N LEU A 63 -13.79 5.41 4.30
CA LEU A 63 -13.38 5.40 2.91
C LEU A 63 -11.86 5.54 2.74
N VAL A 64 -11.19 6.34 3.59
CA VAL A 64 -9.72 6.45 3.62
C VAL A 64 -9.12 5.10 4.02
N LYS A 65 -9.63 4.50 5.10
CA LYS A 65 -9.16 3.19 5.60
C LYS A 65 -9.37 2.09 4.57
N GLN A 66 -10.53 2.08 3.89
CA GLN A 66 -10.80 1.13 2.81
C GLN A 66 -9.81 1.28 1.66
N MET A 67 -9.57 2.51 1.19
CA MET A 67 -8.64 2.77 0.08
C MET A 67 -7.22 2.32 0.41
N TRP A 68 -6.76 2.54 1.64
CA TRP A 68 -5.45 2.05 2.10
C TRP A 68 -5.35 0.53 2.10
N ARG A 69 -6.42 -0.19 2.50
CA ARG A 69 -6.43 -1.67 2.42
C ARG A 69 -6.40 -2.17 0.99
N GLU A 70 -7.22 -1.59 0.11
CA GLU A 70 -7.24 -1.95 -1.31
C GLU A 70 -5.86 -1.69 -1.96
N TRP A 71 -5.22 -0.56 -1.65
CA TRP A 71 -3.87 -0.27 -2.11
C TRP A 71 -2.84 -1.24 -1.55
N ALA A 72 -2.93 -1.63 -0.28
CA ALA A 72 -2.04 -2.60 0.34
C ALA A 72 -2.13 -3.98 -0.35
N VAL A 73 -3.35 -4.47 -0.64
CA VAL A 73 -3.58 -5.71 -1.39
C VAL A 73 -2.97 -5.61 -2.78
N HIS A 74 -3.15 -4.49 -3.47
CA HIS A 74 -2.53 -4.25 -4.78
C HIS A 74 -1.00 -4.32 -4.70
N LEU A 75 -0.39 -3.70 -3.68
CA LEU A 75 1.05 -3.74 -3.46
C LEU A 75 1.57 -5.14 -3.14
N GLU A 76 0.82 -5.95 -2.37
CA GLU A 76 1.15 -7.35 -2.13
C GLU A 76 1.19 -8.14 -3.44
N THR A 77 0.21 -7.95 -4.32
CA THR A 77 0.20 -8.62 -5.64
C THR A 77 1.37 -8.19 -6.53
N SER A 78 1.85 -6.95 -6.39
CA SER A 78 3.05 -6.45 -7.10
C SER A 78 4.39 -6.88 -6.46
N GLY A 79 4.36 -7.59 -5.32
CA GLY A 79 5.57 -7.99 -4.59
C GLY A 79 6.22 -6.90 -3.74
N GLN A 80 5.61 -5.71 -3.63
CA GLN A 80 6.14 -4.56 -2.90
C GLN A 80 5.75 -4.59 -1.42
N VAL A 81 6.19 -5.62 -0.72
CA VAL A 81 5.74 -5.92 0.65
C VAL A 81 6.04 -4.81 1.67
N SER A 82 7.14 -4.08 1.52
CA SER A 82 7.49 -2.97 2.42
C SER A 82 6.50 -1.81 2.33
N GLN A 83 6.06 -1.47 1.12
CA GLN A 83 5.03 -0.45 0.90
C GLN A 83 3.66 -0.96 1.35
N ALA A 84 3.34 -2.24 1.08
CA ALA A 84 2.10 -2.86 1.54
C ALA A 84 1.97 -2.82 3.06
N ALA A 85 3.04 -3.12 3.79
CA ALA A 85 3.05 -3.05 5.26
C ALA A 85 2.78 -1.63 5.76
N SER A 86 3.40 -0.61 5.14
CA SER A 86 3.12 0.79 5.47
C SER A 86 1.65 1.15 5.22
N ALA A 87 1.08 0.69 4.09
CA ALA A 87 -0.31 0.91 3.75
C ALA A 87 -1.28 0.26 4.75
N TYR A 88 -0.99 -0.96 5.22
CA TYR A 88 -1.78 -1.64 6.27
C TYR A 88 -1.72 -0.91 7.62
N LEU A 89 -0.58 -0.29 7.96
CA LEU A 89 -0.49 0.54 9.18
C LEU A 89 -1.37 1.79 9.05
N GLN A 90 -1.37 2.45 7.90
CA GLN A 90 -2.25 3.60 7.63
C GLN A 90 -3.74 3.20 7.64
N ALA A 91 -4.07 1.96 7.28
CA ALA A 91 -5.42 1.40 7.36
C ALA A 91 -5.86 0.99 8.79
N SER A 92 -5.03 1.26 9.81
CA SER A 92 -5.23 0.82 11.19
C SER A 92 -5.33 -0.71 11.36
N SER A 93 -4.68 -1.48 10.49
CA SER A 93 -4.64 -2.95 10.54
C SER A 93 -3.21 -3.47 10.73
N PRO A 94 -2.61 -3.32 11.92
CA PRO A 94 -1.21 -3.61 12.15
C PRO A 94 -0.88 -5.12 12.12
N LEU A 95 -1.86 -5.99 12.39
CA LEU A 95 -1.70 -7.44 12.29
C LEU A 95 -1.48 -7.90 10.84
N ASP A 96 -2.19 -7.29 9.89
CA ASP A 96 -2.03 -7.58 8.46
C ASP A 96 -0.65 -7.11 7.96
N ALA A 97 -0.18 -5.95 8.45
CA ALA A 97 1.17 -5.47 8.18
C ALA A 97 2.24 -6.45 8.69
N LEU A 98 2.08 -6.96 9.91
CA LEU A 98 2.99 -7.94 10.52
C LEU A 98 3.01 -9.25 9.72
N ARG A 99 1.84 -9.73 9.30
CA ARG A 99 1.72 -10.91 8.43
C ARG A 99 2.43 -10.69 7.09
N ALA A 100 2.22 -9.54 6.45
CA ALA A 100 2.83 -9.20 5.18
C ALA A 100 4.36 -9.20 5.29
N LEU A 101 4.92 -8.52 6.29
CA LEU A 101 6.37 -8.48 6.53
C LEU A 101 6.95 -9.85 6.86
N GLY A 102 6.26 -10.65 7.68
CA GLY A 102 6.69 -11.99 8.03
C GLY A 102 6.77 -12.96 6.85
N LYS A 103 5.94 -12.77 5.82
CA LYS A 103 5.98 -13.56 4.58
C LYS A 103 7.21 -13.29 3.73
N LYS A 104 7.71 -12.05 3.71
CA LYS A 104 8.84 -11.66 2.87
C LYS A 104 10.14 -12.34 3.31
N GLY A 105 10.36 -12.41 4.63
CA GLY A 105 11.48 -13.14 5.22
C GLY A 105 12.84 -12.43 5.15
N ASP A 106 12.96 -11.26 4.52
CA ASP A 106 14.19 -10.46 4.53
C ASP A 106 14.56 -10.04 5.97
N ALA A 107 15.85 -10.02 6.31
CA ALA A 107 16.33 -9.62 7.64
C ALA A 107 15.78 -8.25 8.09
N LEU A 108 15.77 -7.25 7.18
CA LEU A 108 15.22 -5.92 7.45
C LEU A 108 13.70 -5.93 7.66
N SER A 109 12.98 -6.77 6.91
CA SER A 109 11.52 -6.88 7.02
C SER A 109 11.10 -7.56 8.32
N LEU A 110 11.85 -8.58 8.74
CA LEU A 110 11.64 -9.30 10.00
C LEU A 110 11.98 -8.42 11.21
N ALA A 111 13.06 -7.64 11.14
CA ALA A 111 13.40 -6.67 12.20
C ALA A 111 12.27 -5.64 12.39
N ARG A 112 11.78 -5.04 11.30
CA ARG A 112 10.63 -4.13 11.36
C ARG A 112 9.37 -4.80 11.87
N ALA A 113 9.12 -6.06 11.48
CA ALA A 113 7.99 -6.83 11.97
C ALA A 113 8.09 -7.09 13.48
N ALA A 114 9.30 -7.34 14.00
CA ALA A 114 9.54 -7.54 15.41
C ALA A 114 9.35 -6.27 16.24
N ASP A 115 9.78 -5.12 15.73
CA ASP A 115 9.55 -3.83 16.39
C ASP A 115 8.05 -3.51 16.45
N LEU A 116 7.32 -3.73 15.34
CA LEU A 116 5.86 -3.61 15.29
C LEU A 116 5.17 -4.62 16.24
N ALA A 117 5.62 -5.87 16.28
CA ALA A 117 5.08 -6.87 17.20
C ALA A 117 5.27 -6.46 18.66
N SER A 118 6.42 -5.85 18.98
CA SER A 118 6.73 -5.36 20.33
C SER A 118 5.81 -4.19 20.72
N SER A 119 5.53 -3.25 19.80
CA SER A 119 4.63 -2.12 20.07
C SER A 119 3.17 -2.54 20.22
N ILE A 120 2.75 -3.61 19.55
CA ILE A 120 1.39 -4.18 19.64
C ILE A 120 1.26 -5.12 20.87
N GLY A 121 2.39 -5.57 21.45
CA GLY A 121 2.40 -6.58 22.51
C GLY A 121 2.10 -8.00 22.03
N HIS A 122 2.39 -8.30 20.76
CA HIS A 122 2.12 -9.61 20.17
C HIS A 122 3.20 -10.64 20.55
N ALA A 123 2.79 -11.83 21.00
CA ALA A 123 3.69 -12.87 21.51
C ALA A 123 4.73 -13.37 20.49
N SER A 124 4.52 -13.14 19.19
CA SER A 124 5.47 -13.53 18.14
C SER A 124 6.69 -12.60 18.03
N ALA A 125 6.77 -11.52 18.82
CA ALA A 125 7.85 -10.54 18.72
C ALA A 125 9.24 -11.18 18.90
N GLU A 126 9.42 -11.98 19.95
CA GLU A 126 10.71 -12.63 20.23
C GLU A 126 11.09 -13.65 19.15
N GLN A 127 10.12 -14.42 18.66
CA GLN A 127 10.34 -15.40 17.58
C GLN A 127 10.78 -14.73 16.28
N LEU A 128 10.20 -13.56 15.96
CA LEU A 128 10.57 -12.77 14.78
C LEU A 128 11.98 -12.16 14.91
N LYS A 129 12.37 -11.69 16.11
CA LYS A 129 13.74 -11.20 16.37
C LYS A 129 14.77 -12.29 16.14
N LEU A 130 14.58 -13.46 16.76
CA LEU A 130 15.47 -14.60 16.60
C LEU A 130 15.60 -15.04 15.13
N ARG A 131 14.48 -14.98 14.38
CA ARG A 131 14.49 -15.29 12.95
C ARG A 131 15.26 -14.25 12.14
N ALA A 132 15.12 -12.97 12.46
CA ALA A 132 15.85 -11.88 11.82
C ALA A 132 17.36 -11.99 12.06
N ASP A 133 17.78 -12.27 13.30
CA ASP A 133 19.19 -12.43 13.66
C ASP A 133 19.81 -13.62 12.93
N ARG A 134 19.11 -14.76 12.86
CA ARG A 134 19.54 -15.93 12.09
C ARG A 134 19.70 -15.61 10.61
N THR A 135 18.75 -14.89 9.99
CA THR A 135 18.88 -14.49 8.58
C THR A 135 20.07 -13.57 8.35
N ARG A 136 20.31 -12.63 9.27
CA ARG A 136 21.44 -11.68 9.20
C ARG A 136 22.79 -12.38 9.35
N GLU A 137 22.88 -13.34 10.26
CA GLU A 137 24.07 -14.18 10.42
C GLU A 137 24.34 -15.04 9.19
N MET A 138 23.29 -15.61 8.57
CA MET A 138 23.44 -16.34 7.31
C MET A 138 23.92 -15.43 6.20
N GLU A 139 23.31 -14.25 6.03
CA GLU A 139 23.75 -13.24 5.06
C GLU A 139 25.21 -12.80 5.28
N SER A 140 25.63 -12.63 6.54
CA SER A 140 27.02 -12.27 6.86
C SER A 140 28.01 -13.40 6.54
N LYS A 141 27.66 -14.66 6.85
CA LYS A 141 28.48 -15.84 6.52
C LYS A 141 28.55 -16.08 5.01
N MET A 142 27.46 -15.82 4.30
CA MET A 142 27.35 -16.01 2.85
C MET A 142 27.96 -14.83 2.09
N GLY A 143 27.90 -13.60 2.59
CA GLY A 143 28.47 -12.40 1.98
C GLY A 143 29.99 -12.46 1.78
N GLY A 144 30.71 -13.25 2.57
CA GLY A 144 32.12 -13.58 2.33
C GLY A 144 32.37 -14.48 1.10
N ALA A 145 31.33 -15.19 0.64
CA ALA A 145 31.34 -16.06 -0.54
C ALA A 145 30.70 -15.42 -1.79
N TRP A 146 29.87 -14.37 -1.63
CA TRP A 146 29.27 -13.66 -2.77
C TRP A 146 30.30 -12.81 -3.53
N SER A 147 31.32 -12.28 -2.84
CA SER A 147 32.41 -11.54 -3.48
C SER A 147 33.34 -12.41 -4.34
N SER A 148 33.23 -13.74 -4.24
CA SER A 148 34.08 -14.70 -4.96
C SER A 148 33.33 -15.50 -6.04
N LEU A 149 32.04 -15.25 -6.26
CA LEU A 149 31.27 -15.94 -7.29
C LEU A 149 31.10 -15.06 -8.55
N PRO A 150 31.32 -15.60 -9.77
CA PRO A 150 30.99 -14.90 -11.01
C PRO A 150 29.50 -14.55 -11.02
N SER A 151 29.16 -13.41 -11.63
CA SER A 151 27.87 -12.69 -11.58
C SER A 151 26.61 -13.41 -12.11
N VAL A 152 26.51 -14.74 -12.01
CA VAL A 152 25.48 -15.57 -12.68
C VAL A 152 24.63 -16.34 -11.67
N VAL A 153 24.25 -15.72 -10.56
CA VAL A 153 23.15 -16.26 -9.73
C VAL A 153 22.22 -15.14 -9.28
N SER A 154 21.64 -14.46 -10.26
CA SER A 154 20.32 -13.82 -10.12
C SER A 154 19.28 -14.88 -10.45
N TRP A 155 18.91 -15.73 -9.49
CA TRP A 155 17.85 -16.71 -9.69
C TRP A 155 16.81 -16.65 -8.57
N CYS A 156 15.59 -16.30 -9.05
CA CYS A 156 14.26 -16.70 -8.61
C CYS A 156 13.75 -16.26 -7.25
#